data_AF-A0A850LXN1-F1
#
_entry.id   AF-A0A850LXN1-F1
#
_cell.length_a   1.000
_cell.length_b   1.000
_cell.length_c   1.000
_cell.angle_alpha   90.00
_cell.angle_beta   90.00
_cell.angle_gamma   90.00
#
_symmetry.space_group_name_H-M   'P 1'
#
loop_
_entity.id
_entity.type
_entity.pdbx_description
1 polymer ?
#
loop_
_entity_poly.entity_id
_entity_poly.type
_entity_poly.pdbx_seq_one_letter_code
_entity_poly.pdbx_strand_id
1 'polypeptide(L)'
;MILESINVKLSNRNLVQIVIRHAIKTDLSMIWENFNSVVGEKKFIPVISEITNKYEQESWFYNHQNENNIVLVATIDEKVVGHCTIEHIIGNVANKLET
;
A
#
# COMPACT_ATOMS: atom_id res chain seq x y z
N MET A 1 14.14 -1.05 -5.80
CA MET A 1 14.22 -1.38 -7.24
C MET A 1 13.04 -0.72 -7.94
N ILE A 2 13.31 0.13 -8.94
CA ILE A 2 12.27 0.74 -9.77
C ILE A 2 11.75 -0.33 -10.72
N LEU A 3 10.43 -0.42 -10.85
CA LEU A 3 9.76 -1.33 -11.78
C LEU A 3 9.37 -0.59 -13.05
N GLU A 4 8.81 0.60 -12.92
CA GLU A 4 8.30 1.38 -14.06
C GLU A 4 8.31 2.88 -13.74
N SER A 5 8.28 3.72 -14.78
CA SER A 5 8.13 5.17 -14.63
C SER A 5 7.25 5.74 -15.72
N ILE A 6 6.21 6.46 -15.32
CA ILE A 6 5.13 6.92 -16.21
C ILE A 6 4.98 8.42 -16.07
N ASN A 7 4.99 9.14 -17.20
CA ASN A 7 4.66 10.56 -17.22
C ASN A 7 3.14 10.73 -17.33
N VAL A 8 2.54 11.35 -16.33
CA VAL A 8 1.10 11.61 -16.27
C VAL A 8 0.85 13.11 -16.34
N LYS A 9 -0.05 13.50 -17.24
CA LYS A 9 -0.52 14.89 -17.31
C LYS A 9 -1.69 15.08 -16.37
N LEU A 10 -1.52 15.91 -15.37
CA LEU A 10 -2.56 16.26 -14.41
C LEU A 10 -3.58 17.24 -15.03
N SER A 11 -4.73 17.38 -14.38
CA SER A 11 -5.83 18.28 -14.81
C SER A 11 -5.40 19.75 -14.89
N ASN A 12 -4.44 20.17 -14.08
CA ASN A 12 -3.82 21.50 -14.11
C ASN A 12 -2.77 21.67 -15.23
N ARG A 13 -2.65 20.70 -16.15
CA ARG A 13 -1.67 20.63 -17.25
C ARG A 13 -0.21 20.43 -16.82
N ASN A 14 0.08 20.24 -15.53
CA ASN A 14 1.42 19.86 -15.09
C ASN A 14 1.70 18.41 -15.49
N LEU A 15 2.90 18.17 -16.01
CA LEU A 15 3.42 16.84 -16.23
C LEU A 15 4.12 16.38 -14.96
N VAL A 16 3.71 15.25 -14.41
CA VAL A 16 4.39 14.64 -13.25
C VAL A 16 4.91 13.28 -13.65
N GLN A 17 6.12 12.96 -13.17
CA GLN A 17 6.68 11.63 -13.29
C GLN A 17 6.24 10.80 -12.09
N ILE A 18 5.53 9.72 -12.35
CA ILE A 18 5.17 8.71 -11.35
C ILE A 18 6.17 7.57 -11.48
N VAL A 19 6.84 7.24 -10.39
CA VAL A 19 7.74 6.09 -10.29
C VAL A 19 7.04 4.97 -9.52
N ILE A 20 6.95 3.78 -10.11
CA ILE A 20 6.42 2.59 -9.46
C ILE A 20 7.60 1.73 -9.03
N ARG A 21 7.65 1.38 -7.74
CA ARG A 21 8.75 0.60 -7.16
C ARG A 21 8.26 -0.24 -5.99
N HIS A 22 9.09 -1.21 -5.58
CA HIS A 22 8.89 -1.87 -4.29
C HIS A 22 8.95 -0.84 -3.15
N ALA A 23 8.07 -1.01 -2.17
CA ALA A 23 8.09 -0.25 -0.94
C ALA A 23 9.36 -0.54 -0.13
N ILE A 24 9.89 0.48 0.52
CA ILE A 24 10.99 0.40 1.48
C ILE A 24 10.51 0.91 2.84
N LYS A 25 11.24 0.57 3.91
CA LYS A 25 10.83 0.90 5.28
C LYS A 25 10.56 2.40 5.51
N THR A 26 11.28 3.29 4.84
CA THR A 26 11.09 4.75 4.96
C THR A 26 9.80 5.25 4.31
N ASP A 27 9.16 4.46 3.46
CA ASP A 27 7.86 4.80 2.86
C ASP A 27 6.70 4.63 3.84
N LEU A 28 6.91 3.87 4.92
CA LEU A 28 5.85 3.36 5.79
C LEU A 28 4.97 4.49 6.34
N SER A 29 5.57 5.59 6.79
CA SER A 29 4.80 6.72 7.31
C SER A 29 3.87 7.31 6.25
N MET A 30 4.35 7.50 5.02
CA MET A 30 3.54 8.07 3.93
C MET A 30 2.47 7.09 3.43
N ILE A 31 2.74 5.78 3.46
CA ILE A 31 1.75 4.74 3.14
C ILE A 31 0.57 4.86 4.11
N TRP A 32 0.84 4.94 5.42
CA TRP A 32 -0.20 5.03 6.44
C TRP A 32 -0.90 6.37 6.49
N GLU A 33 -0.21 7.48 6.22
CA GLU A 33 -0.83 8.79 6.04
C GLU A 33 -1.85 8.76 4.89
N ASN A 34 -1.47 8.22 3.74
CA ASN A 34 -2.39 8.09 2.60
C ASN A 34 -3.56 7.15 2.92
N PHE A 35 -3.30 6.01 3.56
CA PHE A 35 -4.34 5.06 3.95
C PHE A 35 -5.35 5.70 4.90
N ASN A 36 -4.88 6.34 5.98
CA ASN A 36 -5.74 7.01 6.95
C ASN A 36 -6.52 8.16 6.33
N SER A 37 -5.93 8.90 5.38
CA SER A 37 -6.66 9.90 4.59
C SER A 37 -7.86 9.28 3.87
N VAL A 38 -7.66 8.13 3.20
CA VAL A 38 -8.74 7.41 2.48
C VAL A 38 -9.77 6.81 3.45
N VAL A 39 -9.36 6.32 4.63
CA VAL A 39 -10.26 5.89 5.70
C VAL A 39 -11.15 7.06 6.15
N GLY A 40 -10.56 8.24 6.35
CA GLY A 40 -11.25 9.46 6.77
C GLY A 40 -12.37 9.90 5.82
N GLU A 41 -12.26 9.57 4.53
CA GLU A 41 -13.29 9.82 3.53
C GLU A 41 -14.55 8.95 3.69
N LYS A 42 -14.45 7.82 4.43
CA LYS A 42 -15.56 6.89 4.76
C LYS A 42 -16.35 6.41 3.54
N LYS A 43 -15.68 6.27 2.39
CA LYS A 43 -16.34 6.03 1.10
C LYS A 43 -15.86 4.80 0.36
N PHE A 44 -14.55 4.53 0.38
CA PHE A 44 -13.93 3.63 -0.59
C PHE A 44 -13.51 2.27 -0.02
N ILE A 45 -13.24 2.21 1.29
CA ILE A 45 -12.70 1.01 1.94
C ILE A 45 -13.55 0.62 3.15
N PRO A 46 -13.72 -0.68 3.43
CA PRO A 46 -14.54 -1.19 4.53
C PRO A 46 -13.79 -1.14 5.87
N VAL A 47 -13.07 -0.06 6.12
CA VAL A 47 -12.27 0.17 7.34
C VAL A 47 -12.86 1.38 8.04
N ILE A 48 -13.19 1.22 9.33
CA ILE A 48 -14.03 2.18 10.07
C ILE A 48 -13.17 3.18 10.85
N SER A 49 -11.92 2.82 11.18
CA SER A 49 -11.02 3.62 12.00
C SER A 49 -9.61 3.66 11.42
N GLU A 50 -8.96 4.80 11.60
CA GLU A 50 -7.55 5.00 11.25
C GLU A 50 -6.64 4.11 12.09
N ILE A 51 -5.51 3.72 11.50
CA ILE A 51 -4.45 2.96 12.17
C ILE A 51 -3.32 3.93 12.54
N THR A 52 -3.18 4.21 13.83
CA THR A 52 -2.20 5.17 14.38
C THR A 52 -1.09 4.49 15.18
N ASN A 53 -1.24 3.21 15.50
CA ASN A 53 -0.27 2.46 16.28
C ASN A 53 0.94 2.08 15.42
N LYS A 54 2.11 2.66 15.74
CA LYS A 54 3.37 2.36 15.05
C LYS A 54 3.72 0.87 15.01
N TYR A 55 3.43 0.14 16.09
CA TYR A 55 3.71 -1.30 16.14
C TYR A 55 2.90 -2.06 15.10
N GLU A 56 1.62 -1.72 14.95
CA GLU A 56 0.73 -2.31 13.96
C GLU A 56 1.20 -1.98 12.53
N GLN A 57 1.54 -0.70 12.31
CA GLN A 57 2.07 -0.21 11.04
C GLN A 57 3.35 -0.95 10.61
N GLU A 58 4.30 -1.11 11.54
CA GLU A 58 5.55 -1.83 11.29
C GLU A 58 5.31 -3.33 11.11
N SER A 59 4.47 -3.94 11.95
CA SER A 59 4.15 -5.36 11.88
C SER A 59 3.53 -5.73 10.52
N TRP A 60 2.63 -4.90 10.01
CA TRP A 60 2.06 -5.07 8.67
C TRP A 60 3.14 -5.14 7.58
N PHE A 61 4.12 -4.23 7.61
CA PHE A 61 5.17 -4.20 6.60
C PHE A 61 6.10 -5.42 6.70
N TYR A 62 6.49 -5.81 7.91
CA TYR A 62 7.34 -6.98 8.12
C TYR A 62 6.63 -8.28 7.74
N ASN A 63 5.34 -8.43 8.05
CA ASN A 63 4.57 -9.61 7.66
C ASN A 63 4.55 -9.76 6.13
N HIS A 64 4.30 -8.68 5.39
CA HIS A 64 4.33 -8.73 3.92
C HIS A 64 5.71 -9.12 3.38
N GLN A 65 6.79 -8.60 3.96
CA GLN A 65 8.16 -8.99 3.56
C GLN A 65 8.44 -10.47 3.85
N ASN A 66 8.02 -10.97 5.01
CA ASN A 66 8.28 -12.34 5.45
C ASN A 66 7.45 -13.39 4.69
N GLU A 67 6.25 -13.03 4.27
CA GLU A 67 5.31 -13.92 3.56
C GLU A 67 5.55 -13.97 2.03
N ASN A 68 6.61 -13.33 1.54
CA ASN A 68 6.86 -13.12 0.10
C ASN A 68 5.72 -12.39 -0.62
N ASN A 69 4.98 -11.55 0.10
CA ASN A 69 3.99 -10.65 -0.51
C ASN A 69 4.71 -9.48 -1.19
N ILE A 70 4.12 -8.95 -2.25
CA ILE A 70 4.66 -7.80 -2.96
C ILE A 70 3.96 -6.54 -2.45
N VAL A 71 4.74 -5.56 -1.99
CA VAL A 71 4.24 -4.22 -1.67
C VAL A 71 4.85 -3.24 -2.66
N LEU A 72 4.01 -2.62 -3.48
CA LEU A 72 4.39 -1.58 -4.44
C LEU A 72 3.93 -0.21 -3.95
N VAL A 73 4.72 0.81 -4.25
CA VAL A 73 4.37 2.21 -4.07
C VAL A 73 4.48 2.96 -5.39
N ALA A 74 3.60 3.95 -5.56
CA ALA A 74 3.73 4.98 -6.56
C ALA A 74 4.25 6.26 -5.90
N THR A 75 5.28 6.89 -6.47
CA THR A 75 5.87 8.12 -5.94
C THR A 75 5.93 9.24 -6.95
N ILE A 76 5.75 10.48 -6.48
CA ILE A 76 6.04 11.74 -7.21
C ILE A 76 7.03 12.52 -6.34
N ASP A 77 8.20 12.87 -6.88
CA ASP A 77 9.28 13.56 -6.14
C ASP A 77 9.58 12.87 -4.80
N GLU A 78 9.72 11.55 -4.84
CA GLU A 78 9.92 10.64 -3.68
C GLU A 78 8.76 10.57 -2.67
N LYS A 79 7.72 11.39 -2.79
CA LYS A 79 6.52 11.30 -1.97
C LYS A 79 5.63 10.17 -2.44
N VAL A 80 5.28 9.25 -1.54
CA VAL A 80 4.32 8.18 -1.84
C VAL A 80 2.93 8.79 -2.03
N VAL A 81 2.29 8.46 -3.15
CA VAL A 81 0.92 8.91 -3.49
C VAL A 81 -0.10 7.78 -3.54
N GLY A 82 0.37 6.53 -3.42
CA GLY A 82 -0.46 5.34 -3.38
C GLY A 82 0.37 4.10 -3.18
N HIS A 83 -0.28 3.02 -2.74
CA HIS A 83 0.35 1.71 -2.60
C HIS A 83 -0.58 0.61 -3.13
N CYS A 84 0.01 -0.55 -3.42
CA CYS A 84 -0.70 -1.75 -3.82
C CYS A 84 -0.02 -2.95 -3.18
N THR A 85 -0.79 -3.84 -2.55
CA THR A 85 -0.32 -5.14 -2.07
C THR A 85 -0.78 -6.24 -3.00
N ILE A 86 0.11 -7.21 -3.23
CA ILE A 86 -0.21 -8.49 -3.86
C ILE A 86 0.17 -9.55 -2.85
N GLU A 87 -0.84 -10.21 -2.30
CA GLU A 87 -0.67 -11.16 -1.19
C GLU A 87 -0.88 -12.58 -1.70
N HIS A 88 0.02 -13.49 -1.30
CA HIS A 88 -0.13 -14.90 -1.59
C HIS A 88 -1.06 -15.55 -0.55
N ILE A 89 -2.36 -15.60 -0.87
CA ILE A 89 -3.33 -16.23 0.01
C ILE A 89 -3.22 -17.75 -0.12
N ILE A 90 -2.51 -18.39 0.83
CA ILE A 90 -2.62 -19.83 1.02
C ILE A 90 -3.97 -20.09 1.69
N GLY A 91 -5.00 -20.28 0.86
CA GLY A 91 -6.32 -20.69 1.33
C GLY A 91 -6.20 -22.06 1.98
N ASN A 92 -6.41 -22.14 3.30
CA ASN A 92 -6.66 -23.40 3.97
C ASN A 92 -8.09 -23.84 3.62
N VAL A 93 -8.28 -24.42 2.44
CA VAL A 93 -9.57 -25.01 1.99
C VAL A 93 -9.88 -26.32 2.74
N ALA A 94 -9.21 -26.59 3.87
CA ALA A 94 -9.29 -27.85 4.60
C ALA A 94 -10.40 -27.92 5.68
N ASN A 95 -11.04 -26.81 6.08
CA ASN A 95 -11.97 -26.84 7.23
C ASN A 95 -13.44 -26.53 6.88
N LYS A 96 -13.94 -26.99 5.72
CA LYS A 96 -15.38 -26.95 5.42
C LYS A 96 -15.97 -28.28 4.90
N LEU A 97 -15.28 -29.39 5.15
CA LEU A 97 -15.79 -30.73 4.82
C LEU A 97 -15.66 -31.74 5.98
N GLU A 98 -15.67 -31.31 7.24
CA GLU A 98 -16.02 -32.21 8.33
C GLU A 98 -16.88 -31.46 9.37
N THR A 99 -17.98 -32.13 9.73
CA THR A 99 -19.10 -31.82 10.66
C THR A 99 -20.20 -30.88 10.18
#